data_AF-A0A0L0V0D3-F1
#
_entry.id   AF-A0A0L0V0D3-F1
#
_cell.length_a   1.000
_cell.length_b   1.000
_cell.length_c   1.000
_cell.angle_alpha   90.00
_cell.angle_beta   90.00
_cell.angle_gamma   90.00
#
_symmetry.space_group_name_H-M   'P 1'
#
loop_
_entity.id
_entity.type
_entity.pdbx_description
1 polymer ?
#
loop_
_entity_poly.entity_id
_entity_poly.type
_entity_poly.pdbx_seq_one_letter_code
_entity_poly.pdbx_strand_id
1 'polypeptide(L)'
;MVLHPSFKDEYFKLAKWQPEWIEESIRLTRDMWETNYKPTAQLSTSQPADPSPKPVKGILAGLMGALEARGGNTPTDPIHMWLAGGLTLTDDGRPVNPIKWWMRQKRAGNSHGGLLRMALDVLSCPATTVDVERSFSFGRDYVSLKRHRLSSSSVTKGMTVVFYSKNGKIKAGMLHKWKLKKANETKQKGKGKGKSAK
;
A
#
# COMPACT_ATOMS: atom_id res chain seq x y z
N MET A 1 -6.93 -13.93 -4.37
CA MET A 1 -7.98 -13.49 -5.33
C MET A 1 -9.21 -12.94 -4.64
N VAL A 2 -9.60 -13.46 -3.46
CA VAL A 2 -10.71 -12.94 -2.62
C VAL A 2 -10.72 -11.40 -2.49
N LEU A 3 -9.57 -10.77 -2.20
CA LEU A 3 -9.44 -9.32 -2.02
C LEU A 3 -9.25 -8.53 -3.33
N HIS A 4 -9.28 -9.21 -4.49
CA HIS A 4 -9.06 -8.57 -5.78
C HIS A 4 -10.41 -8.07 -6.36
N PRO A 5 -10.58 -6.76 -6.59
CA PRO A 5 -11.85 -6.14 -7.00
C PRO A 5 -12.48 -6.72 -8.28
N SER A 6 -11.65 -7.16 -9.24
CA SER A 6 -12.14 -7.74 -10.51
C SER A 6 -12.43 -9.25 -10.47
N PHE A 7 -12.06 -9.95 -9.41
CA PHE A 7 -12.04 -11.41 -9.38
C PHE A 7 -12.84 -12.00 -8.23
N LYS A 8 -12.57 -11.53 -7.00
CA LYS A 8 -13.22 -11.99 -5.76
C LYS A 8 -13.30 -13.53 -5.68
N ASP A 9 -14.44 -14.06 -5.26
CA ASP A 9 -14.74 -15.49 -5.23
C ASP A 9 -15.14 -16.05 -6.61
N GLU A 10 -15.70 -15.21 -7.50
CA GLU A 10 -16.09 -15.56 -8.87
C GLU A 10 -14.94 -16.18 -9.68
N TYR A 11 -13.71 -15.69 -9.47
CA TYR A 11 -12.54 -16.28 -10.12
C TYR A 11 -12.36 -17.76 -9.80
N PHE A 12 -12.56 -18.19 -8.54
CA PHE A 12 -12.37 -19.59 -8.18
C PHE A 12 -13.46 -20.48 -8.80
N LYS A 13 -14.69 -19.96 -8.89
CA LYS A 13 -15.80 -20.63 -9.58
C LYS A 13 -15.47 -20.84 -11.05
N LEU A 14 -14.98 -19.81 -11.73
CA LEU A 14 -14.56 -19.89 -13.14
C LEU A 14 -13.34 -20.79 -13.34
N ALA A 15 -12.42 -20.79 -12.39
CA ALA A 15 -11.25 -21.67 -12.37
C ALA A 15 -11.59 -23.12 -11.97
N LYS A 16 -12.88 -23.44 -11.74
CA LYS A 16 -13.38 -24.77 -11.37
C LYS A 16 -12.70 -25.35 -10.12
N TRP A 17 -12.46 -24.50 -9.14
CA TRP A 17 -11.99 -24.97 -7.83
C TRP A 17 -13.07 -25.79 -7.14
N GLN A 18 -12.64 -26.75 -6.31
CA GLN A 18 -13.56 -27.51 -5.48
C GLN A 18 -14.29 -26.56 -4.52
N PRO A 19 -15.62 -26.70 -4.34
CA PRO A 19 -16.41 -25.81 -3.48
C PRO A 19 -15.83 -25.66 -2.08
N GLU A 20 -15.31 -26.76 -1.51
CA GLU A 20 -14.72 -26.80 -0.18
C GLU A 20 -13.46 -25.92 -0.10
N TRP A 21 -12.68 -25.83 -1.18
CA TRP A 21 -11.49 -24.97 -1.23
C TRP A 21 -11.86 -23.50 -1.38
N ILE A 22 -12.95 -23.21 -2.10
CA ILE A 22 -13.46 -21.84 -2.21
C ILE A 22 -13.92 -21.37 -0.84
N GLU A 23 -14.73 -22.18 -0.16
CA GLU A 23 -15.22 -21.91 1.20
C GLU A 23 -14.05 -21.75 2.18
N GLU A 24 -13.08 -22.66 2.15
CA GLU A 24 -11.89 -22.59 3.00
C GLU A 24 -11.08 -21.32 2.74
N SER A 25 -10.90 -20.90 1.48
CA SER A 25 -10.18 -19.67 1.15
C SER A 25 -10.89 -18.41 1.70
N ILE A 26 -12.22 -18.39 1.67
CA ILE A 26 -13.03 -17.30 2.23
C ILE A 26 -12.95 -17.34 3.76
N ARG A 27 -13.04 -18.53 4.36
CA ARG A 27 -12.91 -18.75 5.80
C ARG A 27 -11.56 -18.26 6.33
N LEU A 28 -10.45 -18.63 5.69
CA LEU A 28 -9.11 -18.18 6.05
C LEU A 28 -8.94 -16.66 5.89
N THR A 29 -9.54 -16.08 4.84
CA THR A 29 -9.55 -14.62 4.66
C THR A 29 -10.30 -13.95 5.82
N ARG A 30 -11.43 -14.52 6.26
CA ARG A 30 -12.20 -14.03 7.40
C ARG A 30 -11.45 -14.12 8.70
N ASP A 31 -10.89 -15.28 9.00
CA ASP A 31 -10.12 -15.52 10.22
C ASP A 31 -8.94 -14.55 10.35
N MET A 32 -8.23 -14.31 9.24
CA MET A 32 -7.15 -13.32 9.17
C MET A 32 -7.64 -11.90 9.45
N TRP A 33 -8.79 -11.50 8.88
CA TRP A 33 -9.39 -10.19 9.11
C TRP A 33 -9.82 -10.04 10.58
N GLU A 34 -10.54 -11.01 11.13
CA GLU A 34 -11.04 -10.99 12.51
C GLU A 34 -9.90 -10.89 13.53
N THR A 35 -8.82 -11.63 13.30
CA THR A 35 -7.67 -11.71 14.20
C THR A 35 -6.79 -10.45 14.16
N ASN A 36 -6.57 -9.85 12.98
CA ASN A 36 -5.52 -8.84 12.80
C ASN A 36 -6.00 -7.47 12.32
N TYR A 37 -7.18 -7.39 11.70
CA TYR A 37 -7.61 -6.20 10.95
C TYR A 37 -9.00 -5.69 11.33
N LYS A 38 -9.73 -6.43 12.18
CA LYS A 38 -11.00 -5.99 12.75
C LYS A 38 -10.78 -4.64 13.44
N PRO A 39 -11.49 -3.58 13.03
CA PRO A 39 -11.37 -2.30 13.71
C PRO A 39 -11.78 -2.50 15.17
N THR A 40 -10.82 -2.42 16.08
CA THR A 40 -11.12 -2.32 17.51
C THR A 40 -11.95 -1.05 17.67
N ALA A 41 -13.15 -1.17 18.25
CA ALA A 41 -13.88 -0.02 18.71
C ALA A 41 -12.95 0.70 19.70
N GLN A 42 -12.29 1.76 19.25
CA GLN A 42 -11.55 2.60 20.17
C GLN A 42 -12.61 3.13 21.14
N LEU A 43 -12.55 2.64 22.38
CA LEU A 43 -13.03 3.39 23.53
C LEU A 43 -12.49 4.80 23.33
N SER A 44 -13.37 5.71 22.97
CA SER A 44 -13.10 7.14 22.95
C SER A 44 -12.47 7.46 24.30
N THR A 45 -11.16 7.67 24.33
CA THR A 45 -10.51 8.27 25.48
C THR A 45 -11.22 9.60 25.69
N SER A 46 -11.97 9.64 26.78
CA SER A 46 -12.71 10.79 27.28
C SER A 46 -11.79 12.01 27.30
N GLN A 47 -11.99 12.91 26.34
CA GLN A 47 -11.58 14.29 26.51
C GLN A 47 -12.80 15.04 27.08
N PRO A 48 -12.65 15.85 28.14
CA PRO A 48 -13.78 16.46 28.84
C PRO A 48 -14.60 17.31 27.89
N ALA A 49 -15.92 17.11 27.92
CA ALA A 49 -16.88 17.93 27.21
C ALA A 49 -16.89 19.36 27.78
N ASP A 50 -16.71 20.35 26.91
CA ASP A 50 -17.29 21.68 27.09
C ASP A 50 -18.74 21.68 26.55
N PRO A 51 -19.66 22.48 27.13
CA PRO A 51 -21.09 22.23 27.01
C PRO A 51 -21.73 22.83 25.74
N SER A 52 -22.58 21.99 25.13
CA SER A 52 -23.66 22.26 24.16
C SER A 52 -23.29 22.37 22.66
N PRO A 53 -24.10 21.72 21.81
CA PRO A 53 -25.12 22.49 21.11
C PRO A 53 -26.54 21.87 21.19
N LYS A 54 -27.53 22.73 20.98
CA LYS A 54 -28.99 22.52 21.15
C LYS A 54 -29.54 21.32 20.36
N PRO A 55 -30.63 20.67 20.83
CA PRO A 55 -31.26 19.57 20.12
C PRO A 55 -31.88 20.06 18.81
N VAL A 56 -31.39 19.58 17.67
CA VAL A 56 -31.99 19.84 16.35
C VAL A 56 -33.32 19.08 16.28
N LYS A 57 -34.43 19.75 16.63
CA LYS A 57 -35.77 19.23 16.37
C LYS A 57 -36.11 19.46 14.89
N GLY A 58 -36.38 18.38 14.17
CA GLY A 58 -36.84 18.44 12.78
C GLY A 58 -36.72 17.09 12.08
N ILE A 59 -37.16 17.04 10.83
CA ILE A 59 -37.18 15.84 9.96
C ILE A 59 -35.82 15.12 9.97
N LEU A 60 -34.71 15.83 10.12
CA LEU A 60 -33.36 15.26 10.20
C LEU A 60 -33.11 14.41 11.46
N ALA A 61 -33.64 14.80 12.62
CA ALA A 61 -33.57 13.97 13.83
C ALA A 61 -34.48 12.75 13.73
N GLY A 62 -35.64 12.91 13.08
CA GLY A 62 -36.51 11.79 12.72
C GLY A 62 -35.85 10.83 11.72
N LEU A 63 -35.11 11.35 10.73
CA LEU A 63 -34.36 10.56 9.76
C LEU A 63 -33.15 9.87 10.39
N MET A 64 -32.46 10.53 11.32
CA MET A 64 -31.36 9.95 12.07
C MET A 64 -31.88 8.85 13.00
N GLY A 65 -32.97 9.09 13.73
CA GLY A 65 -33.64 8.06 14.53
C GLY A 65 -34.20 6.92 13.69
N ALA A 66 -34.71 7.20 12.48
CA ALA A 66 -35.17 6.17 11.55
C ALA A 66 -34.02 5.41 10.88
N LEU A 67 -32.87 6.05 10.63
CA LEU A 67 -31.65 5.41 10.12
C LEU A 67 -31.08 4.46 11.19
N GLU A 68 -31.03 4.89 12.44
CA GLU A 68 -30.65 4.07 13.60
C GLU A 68 -31.65 2.93 13.84
N ALA A 69 -32.96 3.20 13.76
CA ALA A 69 -34.01 2.18 13.94
C ALA A 69 -34.11 1.18 12.76
N ARG A 70 -33.68 1.57 11.56
CA ARG A 70 -33.55 0.67 10.40
C ARG A 70 -32.21 -0.07 10.39
N GLY A 71 -31.22 0.43 11.13
CA GLY A 71 -29.94 -0.21 11.41
C GLY A 71 -30.07 -1.40 12.36
N GLY A 72 -31.01 -2.31 12.08
CA GLY A 72 -31.06 -3.62 12.69
C GLY A 72 -29.73 -4.33 12.42
N ASN A 73 -28.85 -4.32 13.42
CA ASN A 73 -27.52 -4.91 13.41
C ASN A 73 -27.60 -6.43 13.24
N THR A 74 -27.68 -6.92 12.01
CA THR A 74 -26.77 -8.00 11.66
C THR A 74 -25.45 -7.32 11.30
N PRO A 75 -24.36 -7.47 12.07
CA PRO A 75 -23.04 -7.07 11.60
C PRO A 75 -22.78 -7.90 10.34
N THR A 76 -23.13 -7.34 9.18
CA THR A 76 -22.93 -8.03 7.92
C THR A 76 -21.43 -8.07 7.77
N ASP A 77 -20.87 -9.28 7.85
CA ASP A 77 -19.44 -9.52 7.75
C ASP A 77 -18.87 -8.69 6.59
N PRO A 78 -17.89 -7.80 6.83
CA PRO A 78 -17.36 -6.92 5.79
C PRO A 78 -16.80 -7.71 4.60
N ILE A 79 -16.35 -8.95 4.82
CA ILE A 79 -15.94 -9.84 3.73
C ILE A 79 -17.14 -10.32 2.95
N HIS A 80 -18.25 -10.66 3.61
CA HIS A 80 -19.49 -11.00 2.92
C HIS A 80 -20.04 -9.82 2.13
N MET A 81 -20.08 -8.61 2.69
CA MET A 81 -20.45 -7.39 1.95
C MET A 81 -19.53 -7.14 0.76
N TRP A 82 -18.22 -7.35 0.95
CA TRP A 82 -17.22 -7.20 -0.10
C TRP A 82 -17.46 -8.18 -1.26
N LEU A 83 -17.69 -9.46 -0.95
CA LEU A 83 -17.93 -10.51 -1.94
C LEU A 83 -19.27 -10.34 -2.66
N ALA A 84 -20.32 -9.95 -1.93
CA ALA A 84 -21.63 -9.64 -2.50
C ALA A 84 -21.62 -8.39 -3.41
N GLY A 85 -20.65 -7.49 -3.23
CA GLY A 85 -20.49 -6.34 -4.11
C GLY A 85 -20.13 -6.73 -5.55
N GLY A 86 -20.47 -5.89 -6.52
CA GLY A 86 -20.13 -6.12 -7.92
C GLY A 86 -18.61 -6.20 -8.19
N LEU A 87 -18.24 -6.90 -9.26
CA LEU A 87 -16.86 -6.89 -9.77
C LEU A 87 -16.53 -5.52 -10.35
N THR A 88 -15.33 -5.01 -10.07
CA THR A 88 -14.86 -3.75 -10.67
C THR A 88 -13.94 -4.04 -11.85
N LEU A 89 -14.33 -3.56 -13.02
CA LEU A 89 -13.53 -3.58 -14.25
C LEU A 89 -13.16 -2.15 -14.66
N THR A 90 -12.16 -2.01 -15.53
CA THR A 90 -11.91 -0.74 -16.22
C THR A 90 -13.02 -0.46 -17.24
N ASP A 91 -13.08 0.77 -17.76
CA ASP A 91 -14.05 1.14 -18.81
C ASP A 91 -13.94 0.21 -20.05
N ASP A 92 -12.73 -0.28 -20.34
CA ASP A 92 -12.46 -1.25 -21.41
C ASP A 92 -12.79 -2.72 -21.05
N GLY A 93 -13.44 -2.99 -19.91
CA GLY A 93 -13.79 -4.33 -19.44
C GLY A 93 -12.63 -5.19 -18.92
N ARG A 94 -11.43 -4.61 -18.72
CA ARG A 94 -10.24 -5.34 -18.23
C ARG A 94 -10.17 -5.35 -16.70
N PRO A 95 -9.47 -6.32 -16.09
CA PRO A 95 -9.21 -6.32 -14.67
C PRO A 95 -8.46 -5.05 -14.23
N VAL A 96 -8.89 -4.45 -13.12
CA VAL A 96 -8.23 -3.28 -12.55
C VAL A 96 -6.96 -3.69 -11.80
N ASN A 97 -5.97 -2.80 -11.75
CA ASN A 97 -4.85 -2.99 -10.83
C ASN A 97 -5.34 -2.88 -9.38
N PRO A 98 -5.25 -3.95 -8.57
CA PRO A 98 -5.95 -4.03 -7.30
C PRO A 98 -5.35 -3.08 -6.26
N ILE A 99 -4.02 -2.92 -6.25
CA ILE A 99 -3.32 -2.00 -5.34
C ILE A 99 -3.70 -0.55 -5.66
N LYS A 100 -3.74 -0.15 -6.94
CA LYS A 100 -4.18 1.19 -7.35
C LYS A 100 -5.63 1.45 -6.98
N TRP A 101 -6.49 0.44 -7.13
CA TRP A 101 -7.90 0.53 -6.78
C TRP A 101 -8.10 0.71 -5.27
N TRP A 102 -7.47 -0.12 -4.44
CA TRP A 102 -7.53 -0.01 -2.98
C TRP A 102 -6.94 1.31 -2.46
N MET A 103 -5.87 1.82 -3.09
CA MET A 103 -5.36 3.17 -2.79
C MET A 103 -6.37 4.28 -3.13
N ARG A 104 -7.17 4.12 -4.19
CA ARG A 104 -8.24 5.07 -4.54
C ARG A 104 -9.35 5.04 -3.49
N GLN A 105 -9.76 3.85 -3.04
CA GLN A 105 -10.73 3.70 -1.95
C GLN A 105 -10.25 4.37 -0.66
N LYS A 106 -8.95 4.23 -0.34
CA LYS A 106 -8.34 4.88 0.82
C LYS A 106 -8.49 6.41 0.75
N ARG A 107 -8.21 6.99 -0.43
CA ARG A 107 -8.33 8.44 -0.65
C ARG A 107 -9.78 8.91 -0.63
N ALA A 108 -10.73 8.06 -1.01
CA ALA A 108 -12.16 8.34 -0.97
C ALA A 108 -12.77 8.21 0.44
N GLY A 109 -12.00 7.76 1.45
CA GLY A 109 -12.50 7.55 2.81
C GLY A 109 -13.19 6.20 3.03
N ASN A 110 -13.19 5.31 2.04
CA ASN A 110 -13.83 3.99 2.13
C ASN A 110 -12.88 2.98 2.77
N SER A 111 -13.07 2.69 4.05
CA SER A 111 -12.27 1.71 4.79
C SER A 111 -12.69 0.26 4.55
N HIS A 112 -13.90 0.04 3.98
CA HIS A 112 -14.50 -1.29 3.79
C HIS A 112 -14.48 -2.12 5.08
N GLY A 113 -14.81 -1.50 6.22
CA GLY A 113 -14.80 -2.18 7.52
C GLY A 113 -13.42 -2.69 7.97
N GLY A 114 -12.33 -2.05 7.54
CA GLY A 114 -10.95 -2.48 7.85
C GLY A 114 -10.32 -3.39 6.80
N LEU A 115 -11.13 -3.90 5.84
CA LEU A 115 -10.65 -4.75 4.75
C LEU A 115 -9.62 -4.05 3.87
N LEU A 116 -9.70 -2.72 3.75
CA LEU A 116 -8.75 -1.92 2.97
C LEU A 116 -7.30 -2.14 3.41
N ARG A 117 -7.06 -2.19 4.74
CA ARG A 117 -5.70 -2.33 5.27
C ARG A 117 -5.16 -3.72 4.96
N MET A 118 -5.97 -4.74 5.23
CA MET A 118 -5.65 -6.13 4.92
C MET A 118 -5.35 -6.33 3.43
N ALA A 119 -6.19 -5.80 2.55
CA ALA A 119 -6.02 -5.94 1.11
C ALA A 119 -4.71 -5.32 0.62
N LEU A 120 -4.33 -4.14 1.11
CA LEU A 120 -3.04 -3.54 0.75
C LEU A 120 -1.85 -4.36 1.25
N ASP A 121 -1.91 -4.85 2.50
CA ASP A 121 -0.82 -5.64 3.08
C ASP A 121 -0.65 -6.97 2.31
N VAL A 122 -1.74 -7.73 2.11
CA VAL A 122 -1.72 -9.03 1.41
C VAL A 122 -1.32 -8.87 -0.05
N LEU A 123 -1.90 -7.91 -0.78
CA LEU A 123 -1.65 -7.75 -2.22
C LEU A 123 -0.28 -7.13 -2.54
N SER A 124 0.34 -6.46 -1.57
CA SER A 124 1.69 -5.92 -1.73
C SER A 124 2.79 -6.96 -1.52
N CYS A 125 2.46 -8.09 -0.91
CA CYS A 125 3.38 -9.19 -0.71
C CYS A 125 3.70 -9.86 -2.07
N PRO A 126 4.98 -9.99 -2.46
CA PRO A 126 5.35 -10.69 -3.67
C PRO A 126 4.95 -12.17 -3.55
N ALA A 127 4.40 -12.73 -4.63
CA ALA A 127 3.95 -14.12 -4.63
C ALA A 127 5.12 -15.14 -4.59
N THR A 128 6.33 -14.72 -4.96
CA THR A 128 7.52 -15.59 -5.03
C THR A 128 8.79 -14.83 -4.64
N THR A 129 9.86 -15.57 -4.33
CA THR A 129 11.19 -15.01 -4.07
C THR A 129 11.92 -14.52 -5.32
N VAL A 130 11.37 -14.78 -6.51
CA VAL A 130 12.02 -14.48 -7.81
C VAL A 130 12.35 -13.00 -7.95
N ASP A 131 11.48 -12.10 -7.49
CA ASP A 131 11.73 -10.66 -7.54
C ASP A 131 12.94 -10.24 -6.68
N VAL A 132 13.09 -10.92 -5.53
CA VAL A 132 14.21 -10.74 -4.61
C VAL A 132 15.49 -11.32 -5.21
N GLU A 133 15.44 -12.51 -5.79
CA GLU A 133 16.57 -13.16 -6.47
C GLU A 133 17.05 -12.36 -7.69
N ARG A 134 16.13 -11.79 -8.47
CA ARG A 134 16.47 -10.92 -9.60
C ARG A 134 17.18 -9.65 -9.13
N SER A 135 16.78 -9.12 -7.97
CA SER A 135 17.44 -7.99 -7.33
C SER A 135 18.86 -8.35 -6.87
N PHE A 136 19.04 -9.52 -6.24
CA PHE A 136 20.36 -9.99 -5.81
C PHE A 136 21.29 -10.36 -6.99
N SER A 137 20.75 -10.98 -8.03
CA SER A 137 21.49 -11.31 -9.25
C SER A 137 22.07 -10.06 -9.91
N PHE A 138 21.31 -8.97 -9.90
CA PHE A 138 21.82 -7.67 -10.34
C PHE A 138 22.94 -7.14 -9.43
N GLY A 139 22.83 -7.35 -8.12
CA GLY A 139 23.84 -6.97 -7.14
C GLY A 139 25.10 -7.83 -7.13
N ARG A 140 25.11 -8.94 -7.87
CA ARG A 140 26.22 -9.90 -7.90
C ARG A 140 27.56 -9.26 -8.23
N ASP A 141 27.57 -8.29 -9.15
CA ASP A 141 28.78 -7.56 -9.53
C ASP A 141 29.37 -6.74 -8.38
N TYR A 142 28.53 -6.20 -7.50
CA TYR A 142 28.94 -5.41 -6.34
C TYR A 142 29.51 -6.28 -5.20
N VAL A 143 29.09 -7.54 -5.12
CA VAL A 143 29.46 -8.46 -4.03
C VAL A 143 30.60 -9.40 -4.42
N SER A 144 30.61 -9.91 -5.65
CA SER A 144 31.46 -11.05 -6.04
C SER A 144 32.44 -10.75 -7.18
N LEU A 145 31.98 -10.17 -8.30
CA LEU A 145 32.78 -10.10 -9.54
C LEU A 145 33.74 -8.91 -9.58
N LYS A 146 33.35 -7.74 -9.05
CA LYS A 146 34.25 -6.58 -8.92
C LYS A 146 34.75 -6.50 -7.48
N ARG A 147 35.91 -7.09 -7.20
CA ARG A 147 36.59 -7.18 -5.88
C ARG A 147 37.00 -5.81 -5.29
N HIS A 148 36.07 -4.88 -5.09
CA HIS A 148 36.35 -3.56 -4.53
C HIS A 148 36.33 -3.50 -2.99
N ARG A 149 36.27 -4.64 -2.29
CA ARG A 149 36.16 -4.71 -0.81
C ARG A 149 35.15 -3.70 -0.25
N LEU A 150 34.01 -3.53 -0.93
CA LEU A 150 32.96 -2.64 -0.46
C LEU A 150 32.42 -3.15 0.86
N SER A 151 32.28 -2.27 1.84
CA SER A 151 31.58 -2.61 3.07
C SER A 151 30.12 -2.96 2.77
N SER A 152 29.50 -3.78 3.63
CA SER A 152 28.07 -4.12 3.53
C SER A 152 27.19 -2.87 3.38
N SER A 153 27.48 -1.81 4.16
CA SER A 153 26.80 -0.51 4.05
C SER A 153 26.91 0.11 2.66
N SER A 154 28.09 0.04 2.03
CA SER A 154 28.32 0.59 0.69
C SER A 154 27.58 -0.20 -0.38
N VAL A 155 27.56 -1.53 -0.28
CA VAL A 155 26.79 -2.42 -1.16
C VAL A 155 25.30 -2.11 -1.04
N THR A 156 24.76 -2.03 0.18
CA THR A 156 23.34 -1.72 0.41
C THR A 156 22.97 -0.36 -0.20
N LYS A 157 23.76 0.68 0.06
CA LYS A 157 23.52 2.02 -0.52
C LYS A 157 23.56 1.98 -2.06
N GLY A 158 24.53 1.29 -2.65
CA GLY A 158 24.65 1.11 -4.09
C GLY A 158 23.42 0.42 -4.68
N MET A 159 23.02 -0.70 -4.09
CA MET A 159 21.83 -1.45 -4.51
C MET A 159 20.55 -0.62 -4.43
N THR A 160 20.37 0.15 -3.35
CA THR A 160 19.24 1.07 -3.21
C THR A 160 19.20 2.11 -4.32
N VAL A 161 20.32 2.77 -4.62
CA VAL A 161 20.39 3.78 -5.70
C VAL A 161 20.04 3.14 -7.05
N VAL A 162 20.53 1.93 -7.33
CA VAL A 162 20.21 1.27 -8.59
C VAL A 162 18.74 0.87 -8.67
N PHE A 163 18.17 0.35 -7.58
CA PHE A 163 16.75 0.01 -7.53
C PHE A 163 15.87 1.23 -7.88
N TYR A 164 16.12 2.39 -7.27
CA TYR A 164 15.38 3.61 -7.58
C TYR A 164 15.61 4.11 -9.01
N SER A 165 16.85 3.99 -9.53
CA SER A 165 17.17 4.33 -10.91
C SER A 165 16.39 3.49 -11.93
N LYS A 166 16.39 2.15 -11.75
CA LYS A 166 15.68 1.21 -12.64
C LYS A 166 14.17 1.42 -12.64
N ASN A 167 13.61 1.79 -11.49
CA ASN A 167 12.18 2.10 -11.36
C ASN A 167 11.82 3.53 -11.81
N GLY A 168 12.72 4.23 -12.50
CA GLY A 168 12.50 5.58 -13.01
C GLY A 168 12.29 6.63 -11.93
N LYS A 169 12.66 6.35 -10.68
CA LYS A 169 12.52 7.28 -9.55
C LYS A 169 13.66 8.30 -9.49
N ILE A 170 14.76 8.04 -10.17
CA ILE A 170 15.89 8.97 -10.35
C ILE A 170 15.89 9.44 -11.80
N LYS A 171 15.85 10.76 -12.03
CA LYS A 171 15.95 11.31 -13.40
C LYS A 171 17.31 10.97 -14.01
N ALA A 172 17.31 10.55 -15.27
CA ALA A 172 18.52 10.27 -16.02
C ALA A 172 19.48 11.48 -15.99
N GLY A 173 20.78 11.22 -15.82
CA GLY A 173 21.80 12.27 -15.74
C GLY A 173 21.83 13.09 -14.45
N MET A 174 20.93 12.87 -13.49
CA MET A 174 20.93 13.60 -12.20
C MET A 174 22.26 13.42 -11.44
N LEU A 175 22.75 12.18 -11.34
CA LEU A 175 24.03 11.88 -10.68
C LEU A 175 25.22 12.49 -11.43
N HIS A 176 25.17 12.51 -12.77
CA HIS A 176 26.21 13.12 -13.59
C HIS A 176 26.27 14.64 -13.38
N LYS A 177 25.13 15.32 -13.42
CA LYS A 177 25.01 16.76 -13.14
C LYS A 177 25.51 17.10 -11.73
N TRP A 178 25.14 16.29 -10.74
CA TRP A 178 25.61 16.45 -9.37
C TRP A 178 27.14 16.32 -9.26
N LYS A 179 27.72 15.30 -9.92
CA LYS A 179 29.19 15.09 -9.93
C LYS A 179 29.92 16.26 -10.59
N LEU A 180 29.37 16.79 -11.70
CA LEU A 180 29.91 17.98 -12.37
C LEU A 180 29.89 19.21 -11.47
N LYS A 181 28.76 19.45 -10.79
CA LYS A 181 28.61 20.57 -9.83
C LYS A 181 29.64 20.48 -8.70
N LYS A 182 29.79 19.30 -8.09
CA LYS A 182 30.80 19.05 -7.04
C LYS A 182 32.23 19.31 -7.53
N ALA A 183 32.58 18.83 -8.72
CA ALA A 183 33.91 19.07 -9.29
C ALA A 183 34.18 20.58 -9.47
N ASN A 184 33.18 21.33 -9.93
CA ASN A 184 33.28 22.77 -10.10
C ASN A 184 33.38 23.53 -8.76
N GLU A 185 32.60 23.15 -7.74
CA GLU A 185 32.70 23.71 -6.38
C GLU A 185 34.07 23.49 -5.75
N THR A 186 34.66 22.30 -5.96
CA THR A 186 35.98 21.96 -5.43
C THR A 186 37.07 22.78 -6.13
N LYS A 187 36.96 22.98 -7.45
CA LYS A 187 37.85 23.85 -8.23
C LYS A 187 37.76 25.33 -7.80
N GLN A 188 36.56 25.82 -7.48
CA GLN A 188 36.39 27.20 -6.99
C GLN A 188 36.98 27.40 -5.59
N LYS A 189 36.82 26.43 -4.67
CA LYS A 189 37.44 26.49 -3.33
C LYS A 189 38.98 26.45 -3.38
N GLY A 190 39.56 25.71 -4.33
CA GLY A 190 41.01 25.69 -4.55
C GLY A 190 41.59 27.01 -5.06
N LYS A 191 40.85 27.72 -5.93
CA LYS A 191 41.27 29.04 -6.47
C LYS A 191 41.23 30.19 -5.45
N GLY A 192 40.41 30.08 -4.40
CA GLY A 192 40.31 31.11 -3.34
C GLY A 192 41.47 31.09 -2.34
N LYS A 193 42.11 29.95 -2.10
CA LYS A 193 43.20 29.82 -1.11
C LYS A 193 44.58 30.27 -1.61
N GLY A 194 44.76 30.49 -2.91
CA GLY A 194 46.05 30.88 -3.51
C GLY A 194 46.29 32.39 -3.65
N LYS A 195 45.36 33.25 -3.22
CA LYS A 195 45.44 34.71 -3.44
C LYS A 195 45.72 35.56 -2.18
N SER A 196 45.99 34.94 -1.02
CA SER A 196 46.22 35.67 0.24
C SER A 196 47.66 35.59 0.76
N ALA A 197 48.64 35.31 -0.11
CA ALA A 197 50.06 35.41 0.22
C ALA A 197 50.73 36.33 -0.81
N LYS A 198 50.64 37.63 -0.56
CA LYS A 198 51.63 38.61 -1.03
C LYS A 198 51.59 39.83 -0.11
#